data_AF-A0A1E2WIY8-F1
#
_entry.id   AF-A0A1E2WIY8-F1
#
_cell.length_a   1.000
_cell.length_b   1.000
_cell.length_c   1.000
_cell.angle_alpha   90.00
_cell.angle_beta   90.00
_cell.angle_gamma   90.00
#
_symmetry.space_group_name_H-M   'P 1'
#
loop_
_entity.id
_entity.type
_entity.pdbx_description
1 polymer ?
#
loop_
_entity_poly.entity_id
_entity_poly.type
_entity_poly.pdbx_seq_one_letter_code
_entity_poly.pdbx_strand_id
1 'polypeptide(L)'
;MVNLASCPTVGILAPSLTPASWDCGNGYSKLHLPQGEILIPSYFKQVIETDSNDYESLGNGAVIEYLQGERSDLSGSKWLIGETAEIYCKQSFGRIVDDFKNKITYGLQMLLGAIAQTPRQQSYNLFLVASLHDSQAFAHDLKKALQGKHIVKFDGKDIVNVDITCQITEEGVGALLVSRAPGQQKVALIDLGHGTTITSIFEGNKLLQNSRKIDTVGVHHLCEAIANNLQTRRHLGKPANPHLIREGMSKNFVYGTTNWEFSSIYSSELKGWLASCLVPAWKHLQSRADDLDAIYLVGGGAMLPSVSAIASRQGIAQIPNSQTANAIGLLKLAVASLKKA
;
A
#
# COMPACT_ATOMS: atom_id res chain seq x y z
N MET A 1 61.03 29.09 8.43
CA MET A 1 60.20 27.87 8.49
C MET A 1 58.83 28.27 8.99
N VAL A 2 57.86 28.39 8.08
CA VAL A 2 56.47 28.73 8.39
C VAL A 2 55.74 27.43 8.66
N ASN A 3 55.15 27.31 9.85
CA ASN A 3 54.41 26.15 10.29
C ASN A 3 53.02 26.20 9.62
N LEU A 4 52.78 25.32 8.65
CA LEU A 4 51.47 25.18 8.01
C LEU A 4 50.53 24.46 9.00
N ALA A 5 49.64 25.23 9.62
CA ALA A 5 48.56 24.69 10.43
C ALA A 5 47.64 23.82 9.54
N SER A 6 47.50 22.56 9.91
CA SER A 6 46.58 21.62 9.30
C SER A 6 45.14 22.10 9.46
N CYS A 7 44.43 22.28 8.34
CA CYS A 7 42.97 22.44 8.33
C CYS A 7 42.32 21.24 9.03
N PRO A 8 41.35 21.45 9.94
CA PRO A 8 40.55 20.36 10.46
C PRO A 8 39.69 19.82 9.30
N THR A 9 39.92 18.56 8.96
CA THR A 9 39.00 17.78 8.12
C THR A 9 37.65 17.77 8.83
N VAL A 10 36.70 18.55 8.30
CA VAL A 10 35.29 18.46 8.68
C VAL A 10 34.86 17.05 8.34
N GLY A 11 34.74 16.20 9.35
CA GLY A 11 34.16 14.88 9.20
C GLY A 11 32.76 15.05 8.65
N ILE A 12 32.56 14.67 7.38
CA ILE A 12 31.23 14.54 6.80
C ILE A 12 30.54 13.45 7.62
N LEU A 13 29.66 13.86 8.54
CA LEU A 13 28.78 12.93 9.24
C LEU A 13 28.07 12.11 8.15
N ALA A 14 28.20 10.77 8.23
CA ALA A 14 27.43 9.90 7.36
C ALA A 14 25.95 10.32 7.44
N PRO A 15 25.25 10.49 6.30
CA PRO A 15 23.88 10.98 6.32
C PRO A 15 23.04 10.07 7.21
N SER A 16 22.39 10.63 8.22
CA SER A 16 21.58 9.88 9.18
C SER A 16 20.46 9.13 8.45
N LEU A 17 20.27 7.86 8.78
CA LEU A 17 19.16 7.07 8.25
C LEU A 17 17.82 7.71 8.61
N THR A 18 16.99 7.96 7.61
CA THR A 18 15.61 8.43 7.79
C THR A 18 14.70 7.21 7.94
N PRO A 19 13.96 7.07 9.06
CA PRO A 19 13.01 5.97 9.20
C PRO A 19 11.89 6.12 8.17
N ALA A 20 11.54 5.03 7.51
CA ALA A 20 10.47 4.97 6.54
C ALA A 20 9.70 3.67 6.69
N SER A 21 8.45 3.64 6.24
CA SER A 21 7.72 2.39 6.09
C SER A 21 7.06 2.24 4.74
N TRP A 22 6.97 0.99 4.29
CA TRP A 22 6.41 0.65 3.00
C TRP A 22 5.42 -0.50 3.07
N ASP A 23 4.18 -0.24 2.68
CA ASP A 23 3.15 -1.24 2.50
C ASP A 23 2.68 -1.25 1.03
N CYS A 24 3.18 -2.20 0.26
CA CYS A 24 2.80 -2.43 -1.13
C CYS A 24 1.46 -3.18 -1.18
N GLY A 25 0.37 -2.46 -0.94
CA GLY A 25 -0.97 -3.01 -0.99
C GLY A 25 -1.41 -3.37 -2.42
N ASN A 26 -2.47 -4.17 -2.53
CA ASN A 26 -3.00 -4.61 -3.83
C ASN A 26 -3.73 -3.50 -4.60
N GLY A 27 -4.27 -2.50 -3.91
CA GLY A 27 -4.99 -1.37 -4.52
C GLY A 27 -4.26 -0.04 -4.35
N TYR A 28 -3.65 0.18 -3.18
CA TYR A 28 -2.80 1.35 -2.94
C TYR A 28 -1.53 0.95 -2.21
N SER A 29 -0.42 1.50 -2.68
CA SER A 29 0.87 1.40 -2.04
C SER A 29 1.09 2.64 -1.16
N LYS A 30 1.67 2.41 0.01
CA LYS A 30 1.68 3.37 1.12
C LYS A 30 3.11 3.57 1.60
N LEU A 31 3.63 4.77 1.43
CA LEU A 31 4.92 5.19 1.99
C LEU A 31 4.65 6.17 3.12
N HIS A 32 5.17 5.88 4.31
CA HIS A 32 5.15 6.84 5.42
C HIS A 32 6.59 7.22 5.77
N LEU A 33 6.77 8.53 5.93
CA LEU A 33 7.98 9.19 6.40
C LEU A 33 7.61 10.10 7.57
N PRO A 34 8.56 10.54 8.41
CA PRO A 34 8.28 11.47 9.50
C PRO A 34 7.59 12.75 9.03
N GLN A 35 7.92 13.22 7.82
CA GLN A 35 7.37 14.43 7.22
C GLN A 35 6.00 14.25 6.54
N GLY A 36 5.52 13.02 6.32
CA GLY A 36 4.24 12.82 5.66
C GLY A 36 3.97 11.42 5.13
N GLU A 37 2.77 11.27 4.60
CA GLU A 37 2.26 10.06 3.98
C GLU A 37 2.11 10.27 2.46
N ILE A 38 2.52 9.28 1.69
CA ILE A 38 2.26 9.16 0.27
C ILE A 38 1.42 7.91 0.02
N LEU A 39 0.29 8.10 -0.67
CA LEU A 39 -0.61 7.05 -1.11
C LEU A 39 -0.70 7.09 -2.63
N ILE A 40 -0.27 6.02 -3.29
CA ILE A 40 -0.35 5.89 -4.75
C ILE A 40 -1.17 4.65 -5.13
N PRO A 41 -2.01 4.69 -6.18
CA PRO A 41 -2.64 3.49 -6.71
C PRO A 41 -1.59 2.46 -7.11
N SER A 42 -1.88 1.18 -6.90
CA SER A 42 -0.93 0.08 -7.13
C SER A 42 -0.90 -0.37 -8.59
N TYR A 43 -0.70 0.60 -9.48
CA TYR A 43 -0.65 0.44 -10.94
C TYR A 43 0.75 0.72 -11.45
N PHE A 44 1.17 -0.05 -12.46
CA PHE A 44 2.46 0.12 -13.09
C PHE A 44 2.39 -0.16 -14.58
N LYS A 45 3.30 0.42 -15.35
CA LYS A 45 3.50 0.12 -16.76
C LYS A 45 4.97 0.27 -17.11
N GLN A 46 5.58 -0.77 -17.66
CA GLN A 46 6.90 -0.62 -18.28
C GLN A 46 6.76 0.13 -19.59
N VAL A 47 7.61 1.14 -19.79
CA VAL A 47 7.79 1.80 -21.08
C VAL A 47 8.72 0.93 -21.90
N ILE A 48 8.27 0.54 -23.09
CA ILE A 48 9.06 -0.26 -24.04
C ILE A 48 9.91 0.68 -24.92
N GLU A 49 11.09 0.25 -25.36
CA GLU A 49 12.04 1.11 -26.10
C GLU A 49 11.48 1.76 -27.37
N THR A 50 10.50 1.12 -28.02
CA THR A 50 9.83 1.66 -29.21
C THR A 50 8.84 2.78 -28.91
N ASP A 51 8.54 3.01 -27.64
CA ASP A 51 7.64 4.06 -27.18
C ASP A 51 8.40 5.39 -27.07
N SER A 52 8.24 6.22 -28.10
CA SER A 52 8.87 7.54 -28.20
C SER A 52 8.12 8.64 -27.43
N ASN A 53 7.05 8.30 -26.71
CA ASN A 53 6.29 9.29 -25.96
C ASN A 53 7.13 9.89 -24.82
N ASP A 54 7.07 11.21 -24.70
CA ASP A 54 7.55 11.89 -23.52
C ASP A 54 6.47 11.86 -22.45
N TYR A 55 6.76 11.15 -21.36
CA TYR A 55 5.81 10.94 -20.27
C TYR A 55 6.15 11.88 -19.12
N GLU A 56 5.13 12.58 -18.63
CA GLU A 56 5.22 13.39 -17.42
C GLU A 56 4.42 12.75 -16.30
N SER A 57 4.73 13.10 -15.05
CA SER A 57 3.97 12.62 -13.91
C SER A 57 2.60 13.30 -13.84
N LEU A 58 1.55 12.50 -13.66
CA LEU A 58 0.16 12.96 -13.58
C LEU A 58 -0.49 12.46 -12.30
N GLY A 59 -1.26 13.34 -11.65
CA GLY A 59 -2.00 13.01 -10.44
C GLY A 59 -1.10 12.48 -9.33
N ASN A 60 -1.58 11.47 -8.59
CA ASN A 60 -0.77 10.72 -7.62
C ASN A 60 0.03 9.60 -8.30
N GLY A 61 0.92 9.97 -9.22
CA GLY A 61 1.69 9.03 -10.02
C GLY A 61 3.06 9.58 -10.39
N ALA A 62 3.93 8.69 -10.88
CA ALA A 62 5.32 9.01 -11.16
C ALA A 62 5.82 8.41 -12.48
N VAL A 63 6.85 9.03 -13.07
CA VAL A 63 7.68 8.45 -14.13
C VAL A 63 9.08 8.18 -13.57
N ILE A 64 9.49 6.92 -13.59
CA ILE A 64 10.74 6.46 -12.99
C ILE A 64 11.60 5.81 -14.06
N GLU A 65 12.83 6.25 -14.20
CA GLU A 65 13.85 5.58 -15.00
C GLU A 65 14.94 5.06 -14.06
N TYR A 66 15.20 3.76 -14.09
CA TYR A 66 16.20 3.13 -13.24
C TYR A 66 17.54 3.11 -13.98
N LEU A 67 18.50 3.92 -13.52
CA LEU A 67 19.77 4.08 -14.24
C LEU A 67 20.74 2.95 -13.89
N GLN A 68 20.96 2.72 -12.60
CA GLN A 68 21.86 1.67 -12.09
C GLN A 68 21.66 1.44 -10.58
N GLY A 69 22.19 0.35 -10.04
CA GLY A 69 22.19 0.04 -8.61
C GLY A 69 22.15 -1.46 -8.33
N GLU A 70 21.76 -1.85 -7.11
CA GLU A 70 21.71 -3.26 -6.70
C GLU A 70 20.80 -4.13 -7.59
N ARG A 71 19.70 -3.58 -8.09
CA ARG A 71 18.83 -4.21 -9.08
C ARG A 71 19.35 -3.97 -10.50
N SER A 72 20.49 -4.56 -10.82
CA SER A 72 21.15 -4.39 -12.13
C SER A 72 20.27 -4.84 -13.30
N ASP A 73 19.35 -5.79 -13.06
CA ASP A 73 18.34 -6.26 -14.00
C ASP A 73 17.33 -5.17 -14.43
N LEU A 74 17.21 -4.08 -13.67
CA LEU A 74 16.34 -2.95 -13.98
C LEU A 74 17.07 -1.81 -14.71
N SER A 75 18.40 -1.91 -14.91
CA SER A 75 19.19 -0.82 -15.51
C SER A 75 18.70 -0.46 -16.91
N GLY A 76 18.45 0.83 -17.13
CA GLY A 76 17.88 1.37 -18.37
C GLY A 76 16.36 1.22 -18.49
N SER A 77 15.68 0.60 -17.53
CA SER A 77 14.23 0.45 -17.59
C SER A 77 13.49 1.70 -17.15
N LYS A 78 12.38 2.02 -17.84
CA LYS A 78 11.49 3.14 -17.51
C LYS A 78 10.08 2.65 -17.19
N TRP A 79 9.45 3.27 -16.20
CA TRP A 79 8.18 2.86 -15.64
C TRP A 79 7.25 4.06 -15.41
N LEU A 80 5.98 3.87 -15.72
CA LEU A 80 4.88 4.72 -15.24
C LEU A 80 4.29 4.06 -14.00
N ILE A 81 4.06 4.83 -12.95
CA ILE A 81 3.58 4.36 -11.65
C ILE A 81 2.34 5.15 -11.22
N GLY A 82 1.39 4.48 -10.55
CA GLY A 82 0.23 5.12 -9.96
C GLY A 82 -0.75 5.67 -10.99
N GLU A 83 -1.32 6.84 -10.72
CA GLU A 83 -2.29 7.50 -11.62
C GLU A 83 -1.68 7.79 -13.00
N THR A 84 -0.36 8.06 -13.09
CA THR A 84 0.34 8.21 -14.37
C THR A 84 0.15 6.99 -15.27
N ALA A 85 0.34 5.78 -14.73
CA ALA A 85 0.17 4.55 -15.51
C ALA A 85 -1.29 4.36 -15.98
N GLU A 86 -2.25 4.64 -15.10
CA GLU A 86 -3.66 4.54 -15.42
C GLU A 86 -4.10 5.55 -16.48
N ILE A 87 -3.70 6.81 -16.35
CA ILE A 87 -4.12 7.89 -17.24
C ILE A 87 -3.59 7.68 -18.65
N TYR A 88 -2.28 7.39 -18.78
CA TYR A 88 -1.67 7.17 -20.10
C TYR A 88 -2.03 5.81 -20.69
N CYS A 89 -2.18 4.76 -19.88
CA CYS A 89 -2.28 3.39 -20.37
C CYS A 89 -3.55 2.66 -19.91
N LYS A 90 -4.71 3.33 -19.96
CA LYS A 90 -6.03 2.87 -19.46
C LYS A 90 -6.41 1.41 -19.70
N GLN A 91 -5.91 0.79 -20.76
CA GLN A 91 -6.22 -0.59 -21.15
C GLN A 91 -5.07 -1.59 -20.97
N SER A 92 -3.88 -1.12 -20.60
CA SER A 92 -2.66 -1.95 -20.63
C SER A 92 -1.69 -1.74 -19.47
N PHE A 93 -2.07 -1.00 -18.43
CA PHE A 93 -1.33 -0.97 -17.16
C PHE A 93 -1.50 -2.31 -16.43
N GLY A 94 -0.47 -2.73 -15.71
CA GLY A 94 -0.52 -3.87 -14.80
C GLY A 94 -0.93 -3.43 -13.39
N ARG A 95 -1.49 -4.36 -12.61
CA ARG A 95 -1.87 -4.13 -11.22
C ARG A 95 -1.10 -5.06 -10.30
N ILE A 96 -0.74 -4.58 -9.11
CA ILE A 96 -0.10 -5.44 -8.10
C ILE A 96 -0.99 -6.62 -7.71
N VAL A 97 -2.32 -6.44 -7.73
CA VAL A 97 -3.28 -7.50 -7.41
C VAL A 97 -3.32 -8.67 -8.41
N ASP A 98 -2.80 -8.49 -9.63
CA ASP A 98 -2.95 -9.49 -10.70
C ASP A 98 -2.10 -10.76 -10.47
N ASP A 99 -0.99 -10.65 -9.73
CA ASP A 99 -0.14 -11.77 -9.34
C ASP A 99 0.45 -11.49 -7.94
N PHE A 100 0.40 -12.47 -7.04
CA PHE A 100 0.96 -12.33 -5.69
C PHE A 100 2.46 -11.99 -5.70
N LYS A 101 3.20 -12.42 -6.73
CA LYS A 101 4.63 -12.11 -6.91
C LYS A 101 4.87 -10.66 -7.29
N ASN A 102 3.87 -9.93 -7.79
CA ASN A 102 4.05 -8.54 -8.22
C ASN A 102 4.50 -7.63 -7.06
N LYS A 103 4.12 -7.93 -5.81
CA LYS A 103 4.65 -7.21 -4.63
C LYS A 103 6.18 -7.29 -4.54
N ILE A 104 6.78 -8.40 -4.97
CA ILE A 104 8.24 -8.62 -4.98
C ILE A 104 8.84 -8.05 -6.27
N THR A 105 8.27 -8.39 -7.43
CA THR A 105 8.78 -8.02 -8.75
C THR A 105 8.79 -6.50 -8.97
N TYR A 106 7.71 -5.83 -8.57
CA TYR A 106 7.48 -4.41 -8.82
C TYR A 106 7.54 -3.55 -7.55
N GLY A 107 7.81 -4.16 -6.38
CA GLY A 107 7.81 -3.47 -5.09
C GLY A 107 8.77 -2.28 -5.04
N LEU A 108 9.97 -2.42 -5.64
CA LEU A 108 10.95 -1.34 -5.70
C LEU A 108 10.48 -0.21 -6.61
N GLN A 109 9.97 -0.53 -7.80
CA GLN A 109 9.49 0.44 -8.79
C GLN A 109 8.33 1.25 -8.20
N MET A 110 7.40 0.59 -7.51
CA MET A 110 6.31 1.25 -6.78
C MET A 110 6.84 2.14 -5.64
N LEU A 111 7.83 1.67 -4.86
CA LEU A 111 8.43 2.47 -3.79
C LEU A 111 9.14 3.72 -4.33
N LEU A 112 9.92 3.58 -5.40
CA LEU A 112 10.59 4.70 -6.07
C LEU A 112 9.58 5.70 -6.63
N GLY A 113 8.45 5.20 -7.17
CA GLY A 113 7.32 6.02 -7.57
C GLY A 113 6.74 6.84 -6.41
N ALA A 114 6.61 6.25 -5.23
CA ALA A 114 6.16 6.95 -4.04
C ALA A 114 7.20 7.97 -3.53
N ILE A 115 8.50 7.63 -3.56
CA ILE A 115 9.59 8.56 -3.19
C ILE A 115 9.61 9.78 -4.11
N ALA A 116 9.33 9.61 -5.41
CA ALA A 116 9.25 10.72 -6.36
C ALA A 116 8.15 11.75 -6.02
N GLN A 117 7.15 11.37 -5.22
CA GLN A 117 6.09 12.28 -4.74
C GLN A 117 6.49 13.06 -3.47
N THR A 118 7.63 12.74 -2.86
CA THR A 118 8.11 13.43 -1.65
C THR A 118 8.84 14.74 -2.02
N PRO A 119 9.02 15.68 -1.07
CA PRO A 119 9.78 16.90 -1.34
C PRO A 119 11.17 16.57 -1.92
N ARG A 120 11.51 17.18 -3.05
CA ARG A 120 12.68 16.79 -3.84
C ARG A 120 13.98 16.87 -3.05
N GLN A 121 14.76 15.79 -3.10
CA GLN A 121 16.11 15.66 -2.55
C GLN A 121 17.02 14.98 -3.57
N GLN A 122 18.32 15.32 -3.57
CA GLN A 122 19.32 14.65 -4.42
C GLN A 122 19.71 13.25 -3.91
N SER A 123 19.46 12.99 -2.63
CA SER A 123 19.78 11.73 -1.98
C SER A 123 18.77 11.41 -0.88
N TYR A 124 18.31 10.18 -0.84
CA TYR A 124 17.50 9.60 0.24
C TYR A 124 18.30 8.47 0.88
N ASN A 125 18.48 8.51 2.21
CA ASN A 125 19.06 7.42 2.98
C ASN A 125 18.02 6.89 3.95
N LEU A 126 17.42 5.74 3.64
CA LEU A 126 16.19 5.24 4.28
C LEU A 126 16.45 3.97 5.08
N PHE A 127 16.00 3.95 6.32
CA PHE A 127 15.75 2.70 7.05
C PHE A 127 14.29 2.32 6.89
N LEU A 128 14.04 1.41 5.96
CA LEU A 128 12.72 0.98 5.53
C LEU A 128 12.24 -0.22 6.33
N VAL A 129 11.06 -0.11 6.95
CA VAL A 129 10.31 -1.27 7.42
C VAL A 129 9.17 -1.54 6.45
N ALA A 130 9.21 -2.68 5.75
CA ALA A 130 8.15 -3.10 4.85
C ALA A 130 7.40 -4.33 5.36
N SER A 131 6.20 -4.59 4.84
CA SER A 131 5.43 -5.78 5.20
C SER A 131 4.96 -6.59 4.00
N LEU A 132 4.75 -7.89 4.24
CA LEU A 132 4.15 -8.81 3.29
C LEU A 132 3.26 -9.81 4.05
N HIS A 133 2.19 -10.29 3.40
CA HIS A 133 1.33 -11.32 3.97
C HIS A 133 1.98 -12.69 4.13
N ASP A 134 3.09 -13.05 3.49
CA ASP A 134 3.76 -14.33 3.79
C ASP A 134 5.25 -14.08 3.98
N SER A 135 5.54 -13.35 5.06
CA SER A 135 6.91 -12.94 5.35
C SER A 135 7.82 -14.15 5.61
N GLN A 136 7.27 -15.28 6.08
CA GLN A 136 8.03 -16.50 6.30
C GLN A 136 8.59 -17.07 5.00
N ALA A 137 7.79 -17.07 3.92
CA ALA A 137 8.24 -17.58 2.62
C ALA A 137 9.03 -16.55 1.81
N PHE A 138 8.63 -15.27 1.81
CA PHE A 138 9.08 -14.30 0.80
C PHE A 138 9.77 -13.05 1.37
N ALA A 139 10.00 -12.94 2.69
CA ALA A 139 10.67 -11.77 3.25
C ALA A 139 12.08 -11.58 2.70
N HIS A 140 12.83 -12.66 2.48
CA HIS A 140 14.17 -12.58 1.91
C HIS A 140 14.15 -11.98 0.50
N ASP A 141 13.22 -12.42 -0.33
CA ASP A 141 13.11 -11.98 -1.73
C ASP A 141 12.66 -10.53 -1.82
N LEU A 142 11.67 -10.12 -1.02
CA LEU A 142 11.25 -8.73 -0.95
C LEU A 142 12.37 -7.84 -0.39
N LYS A 143 13.08 -8.28 0.65
CA LYS A 143 14.22 -7.56 1.20
C LYS A 143 15.30 -7.35 0.13
N LYS A 144 15.68 -8.42 -0.58
CA LYS A 144 16.65 -8.35 -1.67
C LYS A 144 16.19 -7.45 -2.81
N ALA A 145 14.89 -7.44 -3.11
CA ALA A 145 14.33 -6.61 -4.17
C ALA A 145 14.36 -5.11 -3.83
N LEU A 146 14.21 -4.74 -2.55
CA LEU A 146 14.09 -3.36 -2.08
C LEU A 146 15.39 -2.74 -1.56
N GLN A 147 16.24 -3.53 -0.91
CA GLN A 147 17.43 -3.00 -0.23
C GLN A 147 18.53 -2.67 -1.24
N GLY A 148 19.36 -1.70 -0.88
CA GLY A 148 20.52 -1.35 -1.67
C GLY A 148 20.62 0.12 -2.04
N LYS A 149 21.62 0.40 -2.88
CA LYS A 149 21.81 1.70 -3.50
C LYS A 149 21.21 1.68 -4.90
N HIS A 150 20.38 2.67 -5.16
CA HIS A 150 19.66 2.83 -6.42
C HIS A 150 19.89 4.25 -6.94
N ILE A 151 20.26 4.37 -8.21
CA ILE A 151 20.41 5.63 -8.91
C ILE A 151 19.32 5.67 -9.96
N VAL A 152 18.43 6.64 -9.81
CA VAL A 152 17.18 6.72 -10.56
C VAL A 152 16.98 8.12 -11.09
N LYS A 153 16.23 8.25 -12.17
CA LYS A 153 15.80 9.53 -12.71
C LYS A 153 14.30 9.69 -12.53
N PHE A 154 13.89 10.75 -11.85
CA PHE A 154 12.47 11.10 -11.69
C PHE A 154 12.05 12.11 -12.74
N ASP A 155 10.92 11.87 -13.39
CA ASP A 155 10.29 12.74 -14.39
C ASP A 155 11.22 13.15 -15.55
N GLY A 156 12.16 12.28 -15.92
CA GLY A 156 13.13 12.57 -16.97
C GLY A 156 14.08 13.74 -16.67
N LYS A 157 14.14 14.21 -15.41
CA LYS A 157 14.90 15.41 -15.02
C LYS A 157 15.96 15.11 -13.98
N ASP A 158 15.56 14.67 -12.79
CA ASP A 158 16.45 14.65 -11.63
C ASP A 158 17.07 13.28 -11.42
N ILE A 159 18.40 13.21 -11.43
CA ILE A 159 19.14 12.03 -11.00
C ILE A 159 19.21 12.04 -9.47
N VAL A 160 18.63 11.02 -8.85
CA VAL A 160 18.46 10.87 -7.41
C VAL A 160 19.14 9.59 -6.95
N ASN A 161 19.85 9.68 -5.83
CA ASN A 161 20.40 8.52 -5.12
C ASN A 161 19.41 8.07 -4.05
N VAL A 162 19.10 6.78 -3.99
CA VAL A 162 18.23 6.20 -2.97
C VAL A 162 18.97 5.01 -2.35
N ASP A 163 19.41 5.16 -1.10
CA ASP A 163 20.04 4.11 -0.30
C ASP A 163 19.01 3.56 0.69
N ILE A 164 18.76 2.25 0.65
CA ILE A 164 17.72 1.58 1.40
C ILE A 164 18.32 0.45 2.23
N THR A 165 18.25 0.60 3.54
CA THR A 165 18.40 -0.53 4.49
C THR A 165 17.01 -1.01 4.86
N CYS A 166 16.73 -2.31 4.72
CA CYS A 166 15.36 -2.83 4.85
C CYS A 166 15.20 -3.93 5.91
N GLN A 167 14.09 -3.84 6.64
CA GLN A 167 13.53 -4.90 7.49
C GLN A 167 12.14 -5.27 6.98
N ILE A 168 11.86 -6.57 6.84
CA ILE A 168 10.53 -7.06 6.45
C ILE A 168 9.83 -7.65 7.66
N THR A 169 8.53 -7.38 7.79
CA THR A 169 7.67 -7.95 8.82
C THR A 169 6.38 -8.50 8.23
N GLU A 170 5.59 -9.15 9.09
CA GLU A 170 4.30 -9.69 8.72
C GLU A 170 3.26 -8.57 8.57
N GLU A 171 2.50 -8.59 7.47
CA GLU A 171 1.44 -7.61 7.24
C GLU A 171 0.36 -7.72 8.33
N GLY A 172 -0.03 -6.56 8.89
CA GLY A 172 -0.93 -6.48 10.05
C GLY A 172 -0.22 -6.17 11.36
N VAL A 173 1.08 -6.47 11.51
CA VAL A 173 1.84 -6.13 12.72
C VAL A 173 1.82 -4.63 12.99
N GLY A 174 1.98 -3.80 11.96
CA GLY A 174 1.89 -2.35 12.10
C GLY A 174 0.52 -1.90 12.63
N ALA A 175 -0.57 -2.48 12.11
CA ALA A 175 -1.92 -2.14 12.55
C ALA A 175 -2.16 -2.46 14.04
N LEU A 176 -1.55 -3.55 14.52
CA LEU A 176 -1.61 -3.94 15.94
C LEU A 176 -0.78 -3.02 16.82
N LEU A 177 0.39 -2.57 16.37
CA LEU A 177 1.23 -1.61 17.10
C LEU A 177 0.55 -0.26 17.33
N VAL A 178 -0.45 0.11 16.51
CA VAL A 178 -1.17 1.37 16.67
C VAL A 178 -2.49 1.23 17.44
N SER A 179 -3.10 0.05 17.50
CA SER A 179 -4.49 -0.09 18.00
C SER A 179 -4.71 -1.14 19.06
N ARG A 180 -3.76 -2.05 19.29
CA ARG A 180 -3.91 -3.08 20.33
C ARG A 180 -4.04 -2.40 21.69
N ALA A 181 -5.13 -2.70 22.40
CA ALA A 181 -5.32 -2.22 23.76
C ALA A 181 -4.35 -2.91 24.73
N PRO A 182 -3.87 -2.22 25.78
CA PRO A 182 -3.04 -2.83 26.81
C PRO A 182 -3.68 -4.09 27.39
N GLY A 183 -2.89 -5.14 27.59
CA GLY A 183 -3.34 -6.42 28.14
C GLY A 183 -3.80 -7.45 27.11
N GLN A 184 -4.20 -7.03 25.89
CA GLN A 184 -4.56 -7.96 24.82
C GLN A 184 -3.33 -8.76 24.35
N GLN A 185 -3.42 -10.08 24.37
CA GLN A 185 -2.40 -11.00 23.90
C GLN A 185 -2.78 -11.61 22.57
N LYS A 186 -3.98 -12.18 22.44
CA LYS A 186 -4.45 -12.88 21.24
C LYS A 186 -5.56 -12.10 20.56
N VAL A 187 -5.27 -11.57 19.38
CA VAL A 187 -6.18 -10.68 18.62
C VAL A 187 -6.30 -11.15 17.18
N ALA A 188 -7.48 -11.02 16.60
CA ALA A 188 -7.68 -11.27 15.19
C ALA A 188 -7.77 -9.96 14.39
N LEU A 189 -7.31 -10.02 13.15
CA LEU A 189 -7.52 -8.99 12.14
C LEU A 189 -8.42 -9.55 11.04
N ILE A 190 -9.37 -8.74 10.59
CA ILE A 190 -10.07 -8.87 9.31
C ILE A 190 -9.61 -7.70 8.44
N ASP A 191 -8.80 -7.98 7.43
CA ASP A 191 -8.33 -7.00 6.46
C ASP A 191 -9.23 -7.02 5.22
N LEU A 192 -10.04 -5.97 5.05
CA LEU A 192 -10.84 -5.74 3.84
C LEU A 192 -9.98 -4.97 2.83
N GLY A 193 -9.17 -5.71 2.08
CA GLY A 193 -8.28 -5.19 1.06
C GLY A 193 -8.96 -4.89 -0.28
N HIS A 194 -8.17 -4.39 -1.23
CA HIS A 194 -8.67 -4.10 -2.59
C HIS A 194 -9.02 -5.38 -3.35
N GLY A 195 -8.10 -6.35 -3.37
CA GLY A 195 -8.25 -7.64 -4.06
C GLY A 195 -8.86 -8.75 -3.22
N THR A 196 -8.58 -8.72 -1.93
CA THR A 196 -8.70 -9.86 -1.01
C THR A 196 -9.28 -9.43 0.32
N THR A 197 -9.89 -10.40 0.99
CA THR A 197 -10.27 -10.28 2.40
C THR A 197 -9.47 -11.31 3.17
N ILE A 198 -8.72 -10.86 4.17
CA ILE A 198 -7.77 -11.72 4.88
C ILE A 198 -8.12 -11.71 6.35
N THR A 199 -8.29 -12.89 6.92
CA THR A 199 -8.36 -13.07 8.37
C THR A 199 -7.01 -13.56 8.86
N SER A 200 -6.57 -13.12 10.03
CA SER A 200 -5.31 -13.54 10.65
C SER A 200 -5.40 -13.40 12.16
N ILE A 201 -4.82 -14.34 12.91
CA ILE A 201 -4.78 -14.27 14.38
C ILE A 201 -3.33 -14.06 14.81
N PHE A 202 -3.12 -13.12 15.72
CA PHE A 202 -1.82 -12.79 16.26
C PHE A 202 -1.80 -13.02 17.77
N GLU A 203 -0.74 -13.65 18.26
CA GLU A 203 -0.41 -13.73 19.69
C GLU A 203 0.83 -12.87 19.94
N GLY A 204 0.66 -11.77 20.69
CA GLY A 204 1.62 -10.68 20.67
C GLY A 204 1.82 -10.20 19.22
N ASN A 205 3.05 -9.94 18.79
CA ASN A 205 3.31 -9.51 17.40
C ASN A 205 3.58 -10.68 16.44
N LYS A 206 3.28 -11.92 16.87
CA LYS A 206 3.53 -13.12 16.09
C LYS A 206 2.23 -13.64 15.48
N LEU A 207 2.24 -13.85 14.16
CA LEU A 207 1.14 -14.54 13.48
C LEU A 207 1.05 -16.00 13.98
N LEU A 208 -0.14 -16.41 14.40
CA LEU A 208 -0.42 -17.78 14.78
C LEU A 208 -0.45 -18.67 13.53
N GLN A 209 0.29 -19.77 13.56
CA GLN A 209 0.39 -20.70 12.42
C GLN A 209 -0.99 -21.23 12.03
N ASN A 210 -1.25 -21.36 10.73
CA ASN A 210 -2.52 -21.85 10.17
C ASN A 210 -3.77 -21.06 10.61
N SER A 211 -3.61 -19.85 11.15
CA SER A 211 -4.75 -18.98 11.50
C SER A 211 -5.24 -18.14 10.34
N ARG A 212 -4.38 -17.94 9.33
CA ARG A 212 -4.70 -17.12 8.17
C ARG A 212 -5.67 -17.81 7.24
N LYS A 213 -6.68 -17.08 6.82
CA LYS A 213 -7.53 -17.44 5.68
C LYS A 213 -7.63 -16.26 4.72
N ILE A 214 -7.48 -16.54 3.43
CA ILE A 214 -7.52 -15.57 2.34
C ILE A 214 -8.74 -15.90 1.49
N ASP A 215 -9.66 -14.94 1.38
CA ASP A 215 -10.77 -14.98 0.44
C ASP A 215 -10.44 -14.01 -0.71
N THR A 216 -10.56 -14.45 -1.97
CA THR A 216 -10.26 -13.66 -3.18
C THR A 216 -11.40 -12.70 -3.53
N VAL A 217 -11.90 -11.98 -2.54
CA VAL A 217 -12.95 -10.97 -2.66
C VAL A 217 -12.50 -9.72 -1.90
N GLY A 218 -12.58 -8.56 -2.54
CA GLY A 218 -12.16 -7.29 -1.95
C GLY A 218 -12.96 -6.13 -2.51
N VAL A 219 -12.58 -4.90 -2.18
CA VAL A 219 -13.31 -3.68 -2.56
C VAL A 219 -13.49 -3.55 -4.09
N HIS A 220 -12.56 -4.03 -4.91
CA HIS A 220 -12.72 -3.92 -6.37
C HIS A 220 -13.97 -4.64 -6.89
N HIS A 221 -14.36 -5.76 -6.28
CA HIS A 221 -15.57 -6.49 -6.65
C HIS A 221 -16.84 -5.67 -6.37
N LEU A 222 -16.86 -4.88 -5.28
CA LEU A 222 -17.94 -3.95 -5.02
C LEU A 222 -17.99 -2.84 -6.10
N CYS A 223 -16.82 -2.28 -6.46
CA CYS A 223 -16.75 -1.29 -7.52
C CYS A 223 -17.26 -1.86 -8.87
N GLU A 224 -16.90 -3.10 -9.20
CA GLU A 224 -17.36 -3.79 -10.41
C GLU A 224 -18.86 -4.07 -10.38
N ALA A 225 -19.42 -4.46 -9.23
CA ALA A 225 -20.86 -4.66 -9.08
C ALA A 225 -21.62 -3.36 -9.34
N ILE A 226 -21.19 -2.25 -8.73
CA ILE A 226 -21.76 -0.92 -8.97
C ILE A 226 -21.60 -0.50 -10.44
N ALA A 227 -20.43 -0.76 -11.03
CA ALA A 227 -20.14 -0.39 -12.42
C ALA A 227 -21.05 -1.09 -13.43
N ASN A 228 -21.38 -2.35 -13.15
CA ASN A 228 -22.19 -3.19 -14.04
C ASN A 228 -23.69 -3.20 -13.68
N ASN A 229 -24.07 -2.60 -12.55
CA ASN A 229 -25.45 -2.49 -12.11
C ASN A 229 -26.35 -1.91 -13.23
N LEU A 230 -27.57 -2.44 -13.34
CA LEU A 230 -28.50 -2.06 -14.40
C LEU A 230 -28.84 -0.56 -14.39
N GLN A 231 -29.03 0.04 -13.22
CA GLN A 231 -29.31 1.47 -13.09
C GLN A 231 -28.10 2.32 -13.50
N THR A 232 -26.89 1.92 -13.10
CA THR A 232 -25.63 2.53 -13.54
C THR A 232 -25.53 2.55 -15.06
N ARG A 233 -25.70 1.38 -15.70
CA ARG A 233 -25.60 1.26 -17.17
C ARG A 233 -26.72 2.01 -17.90
N ARG A 234 -27.92 2.06 -17.34
CA ARG A 234 -29.02 2.87 -17.89
C ARG A 234 -28.70 4.36 -17.83
N HIS A 235 -28.07 4.84 -16.76
CA HIS A 235 -27.71 6.25 -16.62
C HIS A 235 -26.55 6.65 -17.54
N LEU A 236 -25.49 5.84 -17.59
CA LEU A 236 -24.26 6.16 -18.33
C LEU A 236 -24.25 5.68 -19.79
N GLY A 237 -25.20 4.82 -20.19
CA GLY A 237 -25.22 4.14 -21.49
C GLY A 237 -24.14 3.06 -21.67
N LYS A 238 -23.31 2.82 -20.65
CA LYS A 238 -22.21 1.86 -20.62
C LYS A 238 -21.85 1.47 -19.17
N PRO A 239 -21.06 0.42 -18.94
CA PRO A 239 -20.46 0.19 -17.62
C PRO A 239 -19.68 1.41 -17.15
N ALA A 240 -19.78 1.73 -15.86
CA ALA A 240 -19.00 2.79 -15.26
C ALA A 240 -17.53 2.41 -15.13
N ASN A 241 -16.66 3.39 -14.92
CA ASN A 241 -15.27 3.15 -14.55
C ASN A 241 -15.19 2.83 -13.04
N PRO A 242 -14.71 1.63 -12.64
CA PRO A 242 -14.54 1.27 -11.22
C PRO A 242 -13.66 2.23 -10.41
N HIS A 243 -12.68 2.90 -11.05
CA HIS A 243 -11.85 3.91 -10.40
C HIS A 243 -12.69 5.11 -9.95
N LEU A 244 -13.50 5.67 -10.85
CA LEU A 244 -14.37 6.82 -10.54
C LEU A 244 -15.44 6.46 -9.51
N ILE A 245 -15.90 5.20 -9.47
CA ILE A 245 -16.74 4.70 -8.38
C ILE A 245 -15.97 4.69 -7.06
N ARG A 246 -14.73 4.18 -7.04
CA ARG A 246 -13.89 4.16 -5.84
C ARG A 246 -13.63 5.57 -5.29
N GLU A 247 -13.35 6.52 -6.17
CA GLU A 247 -13.20 7.92 -5.84
C GLU A 247 -14.50 8.49 -5.25
N GLY A 248 -15.63 8.28 -5.92
CA GLY A 248 -16.94 8.74 -5.45
C GLY A 248 -17.32 8.19 -4.07
N MET A 249 -17.07 6.90 -3.81
CA MET A 249 -17.32 6.27 -2.49
C MET A 249 -16.50 6.90 -1.35
N SER A 250 -15.36 7.50 -1.67
CA SER A 250 -14.47 8.14 -0.68
C SER A 250 -14.83 9.61 -0.44
N LYS A 251 -15.77 10.16 -1.21
CA LYS A 251 -16.21 11.56 -1.16
C LYS A 251 -17.71 11.63 -0.82
N ASN A 252 -18.55 11.77 -1.83
CA ASN A 252 -19.98 12.08 -1.71
C ASN A 252 -20.84 11.23 -2.67
N PHE A 253 -20.31 10.10 -3.13
CA PHE A 253 -20.96 9.20 -4.09
C PHE A 253 -21.31 9.85 -5.44
N VAL A 254 -20.59 10.92 -5.81
CA VAL A 254 -20.68 11.51 -7.14
C VAL A 254 -19.70 10.82 -8.10
N TYR A 255 -20.16 10.48 -9.30
CA TYR A 255 -19.36 9.78 -10.29
C TYR A 255 -18.49 10.77 -11.12
N GLY A 256 -17.18 10.78 -10.85
CA GLY A 256 -16.22 11.64 -11.55
C GLY A 256 -16.61 13.12 -11.49
N THR A 257 -16.53 13.81 -12.61
CA THR A 257 -16.95 15.23 -12.75
C THR A 257 -18.42 15.39 -13.17
N THR A 258 -19.20 14.31 -13.13
CA THR A 258 -20.63 14.37 -13.44
C THR A 258 -21.43 14.84 -12.22
N ASN A 259 -22.72 15.12 -12.39
CA ASN A 259 -23.65 15.36 -11.28
C ASN A 259 -24.43 14.09 -10.90
N TRP A 260 -24.00 12.92 -11.37
CA TRP A 260 -24.68 11.67 -11.08
C TRP A 260 -24.23 11.09 -9.74
N GLU A 261 -25.21 10.81 -8.90
CA GLU A 261 -25.07 10.30 -7.54
C GLU A 261 -25.47 8.81 -7.51
N PHE A 262 -24.68 7.95 -6.85
CA PHE A 262 -24.88 6.49 -6.88
C PHE A 262 -24.99 5.81 -5.50
N SER A 263 -25.24 6.56 -4.41
CA SER A 263 -25.35 6.05 -3.03
C SER A 263 -26.43 4.99 -2.86
N SER A 264 -27.55 5.11 -3.57
CA SER A 264 -28.63 4.12 -3.55
C SER A 264 -28.18 2.77 -4.14
N ILE A 265 -27.47 2.82 -5.26
CA ILE A 265 -26.86 1.64 -5.90
C ILE A 265 -25.79 1.06 -4.97
N TYR A 266 -24.90 1.89 -4.45
CA TYR A 266 -23.90 1.48 -3.46
C TYR A 266 -24.55 0.72 -2.29
N SER A 267 -25.62 1.28 -1.70
CA SER A 267 -26.31 0.66 -0.56
C SER A 267 -26.90 -0.71 -0.92
N SER A 268 -27.43 -0.86 -2.13
CA SER A 268 -27.95 -2.15 -2.61
C SER A 268 -26.85 -3.20 -2.82
N GLU A 269 -25.72 -2.81 -3.40
CA GLU A 269 -24.60 -3.72 -3.70
C GLU A 269 -23.76 -4.05 -2.47
N LEU A 270 -23.68 -3.12 -1.50
CA LEU A 270 -22.90 -3.28 -0.27
C LEU A 270 -23.31 -4.52 0.52
N LYS A 271 -24.61 -4.81 0.60
CA LYS A 271 -25.12 -5.98 1.33
C LYS A 271 -24.61 -7.29 0.70
N GLY A 272 -24.65 -7.40 -0.62
CA GLY A 272 -24.17 -8.56 -1.35
C GLY A 272 -22.66 -8.74 -1.17
N TRP A 273 -21.90 -7.65 -1.24
CA TRP A 273 -20.46 -7.66 -1.03
C TRP A 273 -20.06 -8.06 0.40
N LEU A 274 -20.70 -7.48 1.43
CA LEU A 274 -20.41 -7.86 2.82
C LEU A 274 -20.77 -9.34 3.10
N ALA A 275 -21.81 -9.86 2.46
CA ALA A 275 -22.16 -11.27 2.56
C ALA A 275 -21.12 -12.19 1.91
N SER A 276 -20.38 -11.72 0.90
CA SER A 276 -19.33 -12.49 0.24
C SER A 276 -17.95 -12.36 0.88
N CYS A 277 -17.68 -11.30 1.67
CA CYS A 277 -16.39 -11.11 2.32
C CYS A 277 -16.44 -11.13 3.86
N LEU A 278 -17.16 -10.18 4.48
CA LEU A 278 -17.16 -9.99 5.93
C LEU A 278 -17.82 -11.15 6.67
N VAL A 279 -18.93 -11.70 6.13
CA VAL A 279 -19.63 -12.82 6.77
C VAL A 279 -18.78 -14.10 6.80
N PRO A 280 -18.14 -14.55 5.69
CA PRO A 280 -17.20 -15.67 5.73
C PRO A 280 -15.99 -15.44 6.64
N ALA A 281 -15.45 -14.22 6.66
CA ALA A 281 -14.34 -13.84 7.53
C ALA A 281 -14.73 -13.95 9.02
N TRP A 282 -15.90 -13.42 9.39
CA TRP A 282 -16.45 -13.54 10.73
C TRP A 282 -16.67 -15.00 11.12
N LYS A 283 -17.32 -15.80 10.27
CA LYS A 283 -17.58 -17.23 10.56
C LYS A 283 -16.30 -18.03 10.80
N HIS A 284 -15.22 -17.72 10.07
CA HIS A 284 -13.91 -18.34 10.30
C HIS A 284 -13.39 -18.06 11.71
N LEU A 285 -13.49 -16.80 12.16
CA LEU A 285 -13.05 -16.38 13.49
C LEU A 285 -14.00 -16.79 14.60
N GLN A 286 -15.30 -16.93 14.33
CA GLN A 286 -16.33 -17.26 15.31
C GLN A 286 -16.02 -18.56 16.06
N SER A 287 -15.47 -19.56 15.37
CA SER A 287 -15.04 -20.82 15.97
C SER A 287 -13.94 -20.69 17.05
N ARG A 288 -13.27 -19.53 17.11
CA ARG A 288 -12.19 -19.22 18.03
C ARG A 288 -12.46 -17.97 18.85
N ALA A 289 -13.68 -17.41 18.78
CA ALA A 289 -14.00 -16.13 19.40
C ALA A 289 -13.75 -16.13 20.92
N ASP A 290 -14.01 -17.25 21.59
CA ASP A 290 -13.83 -17.40 23.05
C ASP A 290 -12.35 -17.34 23.50
N ASP A 291 -11.40 -17.50 22.57
CA ASP A 291 -9.95 -17.44 22.79
C ASP A 291 -9.35 -16.11 22.30
N LEU A 292 -10.16 -15.19 21.75
CA LEU A 292 -9.71 -13.91 21.23
C LEU A 292 -10.05 -12.77 22.19
N ASP A 293 -9.05 -11.95 22.53
CA ASP A 293 -9.25 -10.74 23.33
C ASP A 293 -9.98 -9.65 22.54
N ALA A 294 -9.80 -9.64 21.22
CA ALA A 294 -10.47 -8.72 20.30
C ALA A 294 -10.39 -9.17 18.84
N ILE A 295 -11.31 -8.65 18.05
CA ILE A 295 -11.34 -8.79 16.59
C ILE A 295 -11.37 -7.39 16.00
N TYR A 296 -10.36 -7.06 15.21
CA TYR A 296 -10.21 -5.75 14.59
C TYR A 296 -10.48 -5.80 13.08
N LEU A 297 -11.13 -4.77 12.57
CA LEU A 297 -11.33 -4.53 11.14
C LEU A 297 -10.30 -3.51 10.63
N VAL A 298 -9.60 -3.87 9.55
CA VAL A 298 -8.55 -3.06 8.92
C VAL A 298 -8.69 -3.04 7.39
N GLY A 299 -7.84 -2.27 6.71
CA GLY A 299 -7.83 -2.16 5.25
C GLY A 299 -8.73 -1.04 4.73
N GLY A 300 -8.61 -0.76 3.42
CA GLY A 300 -9.36 0.31 2.75
C GLY A 300 -10.87 0.05 2.69
N GLY A 301 -11.30 -1.21 2.76
CA GLY A 301 -12.71 -1.59 2.81
C GLY A 301 -13.36 -1.31 4.17
N ALA A 302 -12.59 -1.31 5.25
CA ALA A 302 -13.09 -0.93 6.58
C ALA A 302 -13.53 0.55 6.62
N MET A 303 -12.85 1.40 5.85
CA MET A 303 -13.12 2.84 5.74
C MET A 303 -14.34 3.16 4.87
N LEU A 304 -14.98 2.18 4.25
CA LEU A 304 -16.17 2.40 3.44
C LEU A 304 -17.36 2.84 4.32
N PRO A 305 -18.24 3.71 3.81
CA PRO A 305 -19.42 4.14 4.53
C PRO A 305 -20.26 2.95 5.05
N SER A 306 -20.79 3.06 6.27
CA SER A 306 -21.58 2.02 6.95
C SER A 306 -20.87 0.72 7.33
N VAL A 307 -19.69 0.39 6.79
CA VAL A 307 -19.02 -0.90 7.06
C VAL A 307 -18.67 -1.06 8.54
N SER A 308 -18.08 -0.04 9.15
CA SER A 308 -17.72 -0.04 10.58
C SER A 308 -18.93 -0.23 11.49
N ALA A 309 -20.03 0.47 11.21
CA ALA A 309 -21.27 0.38 11.98
C ALA A 309 -21.97 -0.99 11.84
N ILE A 310 -21.76 -1.69 10.72
CA ILE A 310 -22.25 -3.05 10.52
C ILE A 310 -21.36 -4.05 11.26
N ALA A 311 -20.03 -3.90 11.15
CA ALA A 311 -19.06 -4.77 11.80
C ALA A 311 -19.15 -4.70 13.34
N SER A 312 -19.36 -3.51 13.89
CA SER A 312 -19.48 -3.30 15.34
C SER A 312 -20.64 -4.05 15.99
N ARG A 313 -21.73 -4.28 15.25
CA ARG A 313 -22.88 -5.09 15.71
C ARG A 313 -22.52 -6.55 15.93
N GLN A 314 -21.40 -7.02 15.37
CA GLN A 314 -20.85 -8.36 15.55
C GLN A 314 -19.66 -8.36 16.54
N GLY A 315 -19.43 -7.25 17.28
CA GLY A 315 -18.29 -7.14 18.19
C GLY A 315 -16.94 -6.93 17.49
N ILE A 316 -16.94 -6.56 16.20
CA ILE A 316 -15.71 -6.28 15.45
C ILE A 316 -15.42 -4.78 15.52
N ALA A 317 -14.27 -4.41 16.10
CA ALA A 317 -13.86 -3.02 16.24
C ALA A 317 -13.06 -2.54 15.03
N GLN A 318 -13.42 -1.41 14.44
CA GLN A 318 -12.61 -0.80 13.38
C GLN A 318 -11.38 -0.09 13.96
N ILE A 319 -10.22 -0.28 13.33
CA ILE A 319 -9.02 0.52 13.61
C ILE A 319 -9.14 1.91 12.95
N PRO A 320 -8.94 3.03 13.66
CA PRO A 320 -8.89 4.36 13.04
C PRO A 320 -7.83 4.42 11.93
N ASN A 321 -8.15 5.13 10.83
CA ASN A 321 -7.30 5.18 9.64
C ASN A 321 -6.93 3.78 9.11
N SER A 322 -7.89 2.84 9.12
CA SER A 322 -7.70 1.43 8.78
C SER A 322 -6.91 1.18 7.49
N GLN A 323 -7.03 2.06 6.49
CA GLN A 323 -6.29 1.95 5.24
C GLN A 323 -4.78 2.10 5.43
N THR A 324 -4.33 2.93 6.37
CA THR A 324 -2.94 3.36 6.53
C THR A 324 -2.34 2.92 7.86
N ALA A 325 -3.17 2.38 8.76
CA ALA A 325 -2.80 1.91 10.10
C ALA A 325 -1.60 0.95 10.11
N ASN A 326 -1.51 0.05 9.12
CA ASN A 326 -0.34 -0.83 9.00
C ASN A 326 0.93 -0.01 8.76
N ALA A 327 0.98 0.83 7.72
CA ALA A 327 2.13 1.68 7.42
C ALA A 327 2.51 2.60 8.61
N ILE A 328 1.53 3.23 9.26
CA ILE A 328 1.78 4.07 10.46
C ILE A 328 2.51 3.28 11.55
N GLY A 329 2.09 2.05 11.83
CA GLY A 329 2.75 1.21 12.82
C GLY A 329 4.12 0.70 12.39
N LEU A 330 4.31 0.44 11.10
CA LEU A 330 5.63 0.09 10.55
C LEU A 330 6.61 1.27 10.68
N LEU A 331 6.16 2.51 10.51
CA LEU A 331 7.00 3.69 10.74
C LEU A 331 7.42 3.81 12.21
N LYS A 332 6.50 3.55 13.15
CA LYS A 332 6.83 3.47 14.58
C LYS A 332 7.90 2.40 14.85
N LEU A 333 7.81 1.25 14.19
CA LEU A 333 8.82 0.20 14.28
C LEU A 333 10.16 0.66 13.70
N ALA A 334 10.17 1.35 12.56
CA ALA A 334 11.37 1.90 11.94
C ALA A 334 12.10 2.88 12.89
N VAL A 335 11.36 3.81 13.48
CA VAL A 335 11.88 4.77 14.48
C VAL A 335 12.44 4.03 15.71
N ALA A 336 11.74 3.01 16.20
CA ALA A 336 12.20 2.25 17.37
C ALA A 336 13.46 1.42 17.08
N SER A 337 13.58 0.85 15.87
CA SER A 337 14.77 0.10 15.44
C SER A 337 16.00 1.01 15.35
N LEU A 338 15.85 2.22 14.78
CA LEU A 338 16.96 3.16 14.69
C LEU A 338 17.43 3.68 16.06
N LYS A 339 16.54 3.81 17.05
CA LYS A 339 16.92 4.21 18.42
C LYS A 339 17.70 3.14 19.18
N LYS A 340 17.65 1.89 18.74
CA LYS A 340 18.33 0.74 19.37
C LYS A 340 19.66 0.40 18.69
N ALA A 341 19.89 0.90 17.48
CA ALA A 341 21.12 0.74 16.71
C ALA A 341 22.19 1.73 17.17
#